data_AF-A0A432I4Y0-F1
#
_entry.id   AF-A0A432I4Y0-F1
#
_cell.length_a   1.000
_cell.length_b   1.000
_cell.length_c   1.000
_cell.angle_alpha   90.00
_cell.angle_beta   90.00
_cell.angle_gamma   90.00
#
_symmetry.space_group_name_H-M   'P 1'
#
loop_
_entity.id
_entity.type
_entity.pdbx_description
1 polymer ?
#
loop_
_entity_poly.entity_id
_entity_poly.type
_entity_poly.pdbx_seq_one_letter_code
_entity_poly.pdbx_strand_id
1 'polypeptide(L)'
;MPTEIKIWEVTTGGSLNPVPNTQISLEEQLETWIEQDISIISSDYMVIGRQVTTDFGGVIDLLCLDSTGDIVVVELKRGKTAICSSRLTV
;
A
#
# COMPACT_ATOMS: atom_id res chain seq x y z
N MET A 1 12.36 -0.98 -24.43
CA MET A 1 13.30 -0.02 -23.81
C MET A 1 12.70 0.41 -22.47
N PRO A 2 13.32 0.14 -21.32
CA PRO A 2 12.81 0.63 -20.04
C PRO A 2 13.19 2.11 -19.89
N THR A 3 12.20 2.97 -19.66
CA THR A 3 12.41 4.40 -19.41
C THR A 3 12.83 4.57 -17.94
N GLU A 4 14.05 5.05 -17.70
CA GLU A 4 14.50 5.43 -16.35
C GLU A 4 13.79 6.71 -15.92
N ILE A 5 12.87 6.61 -14.96
CA ILE A 5 12.20 7.76 -14.35
C ILE A 5 13.06 8.22 -13.16
N LYS A 6 13.46 9.49 -13.16
CA LYS A 6 14.14 10.15 -12.02
C LYS A 6 13.14 11.09 -11.35
N ILE A 7 13.13 11.09 -10.02
CA ILE A 7 12.24 11.92 -9.17
C ILE A 7 13.13 12.87 -8.37
N TRP A 8 12.70 14.13 -8.24
CA TRP A 8 13.36 15.15 -7.45
C TRP A 8 12.38 15.77 -6.47
N GLU A 9 12.81 15.94 -5.22
CA GLU A 9 12.11 16.75 -4.23
C GLU A 9 12.53 18.22 -4.40
N VAL A 10 11.54 19.13 -4.42
CA VAL A 10 11.78 20.58 -4.45
C VAL A 10 11.66 21.10 -3.02
N THR A 11 12.80 21.40 -2.39
CA THR A 11 12.80 22.00 -1.05
C THR A 11 12.45 23.50 -1.12
N THR A 12 11.89 24.06 -0.05
CA THR A 12 11.46 25.48 0.07
C THR A 12 12.55 26.51 -0.28
N GLY A 13 13.83 26.11 -0.26
CA GLY A 13 14.98 26.93 -0.67
C GLY A 13 15.36 26.85 -2.16
N GLY A 14 14.57 26.19 -3.00
CA GLY A 14 14.84 26.05 -4.44
C GLY A 14 15.91 25.01 -4.80
N SER A 15 16.39 24.23 -3.84
CA SER A 15 17.29 23.09 -4.09
C SER A 15 16.50 21.88 -4.57
N LEU A 16 17.04 21.18 -5.58
CA LEU A 16 16.49 19.93 -6.09
C LEU A 16 17.28 18.76 -5.50
N ASN A 17 16.65 18.00 -4.62
CA ASN A 17 17.26 16.80 -4.05
C ASN A 17 16.81 15.57 -4.86
N PRO A 18 17.73 14.84 -5.52
CA PRO A 18 17.37 13.62 -6.23
C PRO A 18 16.91 12.57 -5.22
N VAL A 19 15.70 12.05 -5.41
CA VAL A 19 15.19 10.95 -4.58
C VAL A 19 15.84 9.67 -5.10
N PRO A 20 16.68 8.98 -4.29
CA PRO A 20 17.27 7.72 -4.73
C PRO A 20 16.14 6.74 -5.04
N ASN A 21 16.24 6.10 -6.20
CA ASN A 21 15.30 5.06 -6.62
C ASN A 21 15.64 3.79 -5.82
N THR A 22 15.43 3.84 -4.52
CA THR A 22 15.59 2.70 -3.64
C THR A 22 14.47 1.75 -4.00
N GLN A 23 14.81 0.60 -4.58
CA GLN A 23 13.87 -0.52 -4.63
C GLN A 23 13.43 -0.72 -3.19
N ILE A 24 12.16 -0.44 -2.90
CA ILE A 24 11.56 -0.66 -1.58
C ILE A 24 11.68 -2.16 -1.33
N SER A 25 12.76 -2.53 -0.67
CA SER A 25 12.99 -3.86 -0.17
C SER A 25 12.11 -4.03 1.04
N LEU A 26 11.38 -5.15 1.06
CA LEU A 26 10.47 -5.63 2.12
C LEU A 26 9.05 -5.06 2.08
N GLU A 27 8.11 -5.95 1.76
CA GLU A 27 6.66 -5.78 1.96
C GLU A 27 6.35 -5.31 3.39
N GLU A 28 7.13 -5.76 4.37
CA GLU A 28 7.05 -5.33 5.78
C GLU A 28 7.18 -3.81 5.97
N GLN A 29 8.01 -3.11 5.18
CA GLN A 29 8.12 -1.64 5.27
C GLN A 29 6.88 -0.95 4.69
N LEU A 30 6.34 -1.48 3.59
CA LEU A 30 5.09 -0.98 3.03
C LEU A 30 3.92 -1.22 3.99
N GLU A 31 3.83 -2.42 4.56
CA GLU A 31 2.84 -2.73 5.60
C GLU A 31 2.95 -1.78 6.80
N THR A 32 4.17 -1.48 7.24
CA THR A 32 4.41 -0.52 8.34
C THR A 32 3.95 0.88 7.97
N TRP A 33 4.23 1.36 6.75
CA TRP A 33 3.80 2.69 6.32
C TRP A 33 2.28 2.78 6.15
N ILE A 34 1.66 1.73 5.61
CA ILE A 34 0.21 1.67 5.43
C ILE A 34 -0.51 1.54 6.78
N GLU A 35 0.07 0.84 7.76
CA GLU A 35 -0.45 0.82 9.13
C GLU A 35 -0.38 2.22 9.77
N GLN A 36 0.74 2.92 9.60
CA GLN A 36 0.91 4.27 10.13
C GLN A 36 -0.02 5.27 9.44
N ASP A 37 -0.24 5.10 8.14
CA ASP A 37 -1.09 5.96 7.34
C ASP A 37 -1.77 5.21 6.20
N ILE A 38 -2.99 4.73 6.46
CA ILE A 38 -3.82 4.05 5.47
C ILE A 38 -4.29 4.99 4.35
N SER A 39 -4.20 6.31 4.55
CA SER A 39 -4.57 7.31 3.54
C SER A 39 -3.72 7.21 2.27
N ILE A 40 -2.55 6.56 2.36
CA ILE A 40 -1.71 6.19 1.22
C ILE A 40 -2.48 5.33 0.20
N ILE A 41 -3.41 4.49 0.66
CA ILE A 41 -4.25 3.63 -0.18
C ILE A 41 -5.64 4.25 -0.37
N SER A 42 -6.27 4.71 0.73
CA SER A 42 -7.59 5.35 0.70
C SER A 42 -7.84 6.09 2.00
N SER A 43 -8.44 7.27 1.94
CA SER A 43 -8.85 8.04 3.11
C SER A 43 -9.99 7.39 3.90
N ASP A 44 -10.72 6.46 3.29
CA ASP A 44 -12.00 5.97 3.81
C ASP A 44 -11.89 4.57 4.43
N TYR A 45 -10.67 4.03 4.52
CA TYR A 45 -10.41 2.71 5.09
C TYR A 45 -9.89 2.82 6.52
N MET A 46 -10.37 1.92 7.37
CA MET A 46 -9.89 1.75 8.74
C MET A 46 -9.29 0.35 8.89
N VAL A 47 -8.00 0.27 9.20
CA VAL A 47 -7.30 -1.01 9.41
C VAL A 47 -7.77 -1.66 10.71
N ILE A 48 -8.22 -2.92 10.63
CA ILE A 48 -8.66 -3.72 11.78
C ILE A 48 -7.76 -4.92 12.06
N GLY A 49 -6.89 -5.31 11.12
CA GLY A 49 -5.92 -6.38 11.33
C GLY A 49 -4.84 -6.43 10.24
N ARG A 50 -3.68 -6.99 10.59
CA ARG A 50 -2.54 -7.22 9.69
C ARG A 50 -2.15 -8.70 9.72
N GLN A 51 -1.72 -9.24 8.57
CA GLN A 51 -1.28 -10.63 8.41
C GLN A 51 -2.29 -11.62 9.04
N VAL A 52 -3.57 -11.39 8.77
CA VAL A 52 -4.66 -12.15 9.36
C VAL A 52 -4.67 -13.54 8.74
N THR A 53 -4.38 -14.56 9.54
CA THR A 53 -4.52 -15.96 9.13
C THR A 53 -5.99 -16.32 9.03
N THR A 54 -6.35 -16.86 7.87
CA THR A 54 -7.69 -17.40 7.60
C THR A 54 -7.74 -18.89 7.93
N ASP A 55 -8.93 -19.39 8.27
CA ASP A 55 -9.15 -20.81 8.61
C ASP A 55 -8.80 -21.78 7.46
N PHE A 56 -8.70 -21.27 6.23
CA PHE A 56 -8.30 -22.02 5.04
C PHE A 56 -6.78 -22.00 4.78
N GLY A 57 -5.99 -21.44 5.70
CA GLY A 57 -4.53 -21.43 5.63
C GLY A 57 -3.92 -20.30 4.78
N GLY A 58 -4.73 -19.38 4.27
CA GLY A 58 -4.25 -18.15 3.62
C GLY A 58 -3.94 -17.06 4.64
N VAL A 59 -3.01 -16.17 4.31
CA VAL A 59 -2.69 -14.97 5.11
C VAL A 59 -3.12 -13.75 4.31
N ILE A 60 -3.89 -12.86 4.95
CA ILE A 60 -4.31 -11.56 4.40
C ILE A 60 -3.33 -10.50 4.89
N ASP A 61 -2.71 -9.74 3.99
CA ASP A 61 -1.76 -8.68 4.37
C ASP A 61 -2.43 -7.64 5.28
N LEU A 62 -3.56 -7.07 4.84
CA LEU A 62 -4.31 -6.06 5.60
C LEU A 62 -5.82 -6.31 5.50
N LEU A 63 -6.48 -6.27 6.66
CA LEU A 63 -7.93 -6.34 6.79
C LEU A 63 -8.45 -4.97 7.24
N CYS A 64 -9.36 -4.40 6.47
CA CYS A 64 -9.90 -3.06 6.69
C CYS A 64 -11.43 -3.05 6.74
N LEU A 65 -12.00 -1.98 7.28
CA LEU A 65 -13.41 -1.62 7.14
C LEU A 65 -13.52 -0.34 6.31
N ASP A 66 -14.56 -0.23 5.49
CA ASP A 66 -14.92 1.05 4.86
C ASP A 66 -15.93 1.84 5.70
N SER A 67 -16.26 3.05 5.25
CA SER A 67 -17.20 3.95 5.92
C SER A 67 -18.64 3.41 6.01
N THR A 68 -18.98 2.38 5.22
CA THR A 68 -20.28 1.70 5.25
C THR A 68 -20.29 0.47 6.16
N GLY A 69 -19.13 0.05 6.66
CA GLY A 69 -18.95 -1.14 7.48
C GLY A 69 -18.70 -2.42 6.67
N ASP A 70 -18.46 -2.30 5.36
CA ASP A 70 -18.05 -3.44 4.54
C ASP A 70 -16.60 -3.84 4.86
N ILE A 71 -16.33 -5.14 4.83
CA ILE A 71 -14.98 -5.68 5.01
C ILE A 71 -14.20 -5.55 3.70
N VAL A 72 -13.05 -4.89 3.76
CA VAL A 72 -12.13 -4.70 2.64
C VAL A 72 -10.85 -5.47 2.91
N VAL A 73 -10.51 -6.39 1.99
CA VAL A 73 -9.25 -7.14 2.01
C VAL A 73 -8.26 -6.44 1.10
N VAL A 74 -7.11 -6.05 1.63
CA VAL A 74 -6.04 -5.40 0.89
C VAL A 74 -4.84 -6.35 0.82
N GLU A 75 -4.46 -6.69 -0.41
CA GLU A 75 -3.31 -7.54 -0.73
C GLU A 75 -2.23 -6.67 -1.39
N LEU A 76 -1.01 -6.72 -0.86
CA LEU A 76 0.14 -5.98 -1.34
C LEU A 76 0.93 -6.85 -2.33
N LYS A 77 1.28 -6.27 -3.49
CA LYS A 77 2.15 -6.90 -4.49
C LYS A 77 3.31 -5.98 -4.82
N ARG A 78 4.54 -6.52 -4.78
CA ARG A 78 5.74 -5.81 -5.25
C ARG A 78 5.72 -5.67 -6.77
N GLY A 79 5.53 -4.45 -7.27
CA GLY A 79 5.70 -4.09 -8.70
C GLY A 79 4.52 -3.36 -9.32
N LYS A 80 4.66 -2.93 -10.60
CA LYS A 80 3.55 -2.45 -11.41
C LYS A 80 2.63 -3.63 -11.73
N THR A 81 1.52 -3.73 -11.01
CA THR A 81 0.45 -4.65 -11.37
C THR A 81 -0.74 -3.84 -11.87
N ALA A 82 -1.36 -4.27 -12.97
CA ALA A 82 -2.65 -3.73 -13.39
C ALA A 82 -3.65 -3.95 -12.23
N ILE A 83 -4.42 -2.92 -11.93
CA ILE A 83 -5.37 -2.84 -10.82
C ILE A 83 -6.21 -4.13 -10.76
N CYS A 84 -6.08 -4.89 -9.67
CA CYS A 84 -7.00 -5.96 -9.32
C CYS A 84 -7.87 -5.45 -8.18
N SER A 85 -9.04 -4.90 -8.50
CA SER A 85 -10.07 -4.55 -7.51
C SER A 85 -10.96 -5.78 -7.34
N SER A 86 -10.64 -6.64 -6.38
CA SER A 86 -11.58 -7.66 -5.91
C SER A 86 -12.33 -7.12 -4.69
N ARG A 87 -13.46 -6.47 -4.95
CA ARG A 87 -14.45 -6.12 -3.91
C ARG A 87 -15.22 -7.39 -3.58
N LEU A 88 -14.98 -8.00 -2.41
CA LEU A 88 -15.85 -9.04 -1.90
C LEU A 88 -17.07 -8.34 -1.27
N THR A 89 -18.18 -8.31 -1.99
CA THR A 89 -19.49 -7.99 -1.41
C THR A 89 -20.09 -9.32 -0.94
N VAL A 90 -20.36 -9.43 0.36
CA VAL A 90 -21.09 -10.56 0.96
C VAL A 90 -22.58 -10.50 0.63
#